data_AF-A0A6B3FBT2-F1
#
_entry.id   AF-A0A6B3FBT2-F1
#
_cell.length_a   1.000
_cell.length_b   1.000
_cell.length_c   1.000
_cell.angle_alpha   90.00
_cell.angle_beta   90.00
_cell.angle_gamma   90.00
#
_symmetry.space_group_name_H-M   'P 1'
#
loop_
_entity.id
_entity.type
_entity.pdbx_description
1 polymer ?
#
loop_
_entity_poly.entity_id
_entity_poly.type
_entity_poly.pdbx_seq_one_letter_code
_entity_poly.pdbx_strand_id
1 'polypeptide(L)'
;GYVIALLLVVFLHLVIGEMVPKNLAMAAPEKAALWFGPGLIAFARVCGPVTVFLAACARLVLRVFRVEPKDEVEAVFTSDQLSHLVEDAGQAGLLDAEAQERLEDALELGTRPVTDVLLDRSQLVTVDPAVTPRRIEELTVATGYSRFPVLGAGGVFMGYLHVKDVLDLDEPDRAVPQRLWHRMIT
;
A
#
# COMPACT_ATOMS: atom_id res chain seq x y z
N GLY A 1 -58.93 -0.08 -23.93
CA GLY A 1 -58.54 -0.53 -22.58
C GLY A 1 -57.16 -1.18 -22.59
N TYR A 2 -57.04 -2.38 -23.16
CA TYR A 2 -55.83 -3.20 -23.12
C TYR A 2 -54.57 -2.52 -23.68
N VAL A 3 -54.66 -1.85 -24.82
CA VAL A 3 -53.51 -1.14 -25.43
C VAL A 3 -53.00 0.01 -24.55
N ILE A 4 -53.91 0.75 -23.91
CA ILE A 4 -53.56 1.84 -22.99
C ILE A 4 -52.93 1.26 -21.72
N ALA A 5 -53.47 0.15 -21.19
CA ALA A 5 -52.89 -0.54 -20.04
C ALA A 5 -51.48 -1.09 -20.35
N LEU A 6 -51.28 -1.67 -21.54
CA LEU A 6 -49.98 -2.17 -21.98
C LEU A 6 -48.96 -1.05 -22.15
N LEU A 7 -49.34 0.05 -22.82
CA LEU A 7 -48.50 1.24 -22.95
C LEU A 7 -48.13 1.82 -21.59
N LEU A 8 -49.09 1.92 -20.68
CA LEU A 8 -48.86 2.43 -19.33
C LEU A 8 -47.89 1.52 -18.56
N VAL A 9 -48.07 0.20 -18.63
CA VAL A 9 -47.21 -0.77 -17.96
C VAL A 9 -45.79 -0.73 -18.51
N VAL A 10 -45.62 -0.70 -19.84
CA VAL A 10 -44.30 -0.65 -20.48
C VAL A 10 -43.60 0.68 -20.18
N PHE A 11 -44.32 1.80 -20.28
CA PHE A 11 -43.78 3.12 -19.95
C PHE A 11 -43.34 3.17 -18.47
N LEU A 12 -44.19 2.71 -17.56
CA LEU A 12 -43.87 2.69 -16.14
C LEU A 12 -42.67 1.76 -15.85
N HIS A 13 -42.57 0.60 -16.50
CA HIS A 13 -41.43 -0.31 -16.35
C HIS A 13 -40.12 0.29 -16.87
N LEU A 14 -40.11 0.88 -18.07
CA LEU A 14 -38.89 1.45 -18.64
C LEU A 14 -38.44 2.69 -17.87
N VAL A 15 -39.38 3.53 -17.46
CA VAL A 15 -39.07 4.76 -16.72
C VAL A 15 -38.64 4.44 -15.30
N ILE A 16 -39.45 3.71 -14.52
CA ILE A 16 -39.15 3.42 -13.11
C ILE A 16 -38.07 2.33 -12.98
N GLY A 17 -38.08 1.33 -13.86
CA GLY A 17 -37.19 0.18 -13.77
C GLY A 17 -35.81 0.42 -14.37
N GLU A 18 -35.68 1.28 -15.39
CA GLU A 18 -34.42 1.43 -16.12
C GLU A 18 -33.89 2.87 -16.11
N MET A 19 -34.65 3.85 -16.61
CA MET A 19 -34.14 5.22 -16.79
C MET A 19 -33.94 5.98 -15.47
N VAL A 20 -34.89 5.90 -14.53
CA VAL A 20 -34.79 6.61 -13.25
C VAL A 20 -33.62 6.08 -12.42
N PRO A 21 -33.44 4.76 -12.21
CA PRO A 21 -32.30 4.23 -11.45
C PRO A 21 -30.97 4.54 -12.13
N LYS A 22 -30.89 4.39 -13.45
CA LYS A 22 -29.67 4.67 -14.23
C LYS A 22 -29.28 6.15 -14.15
N ASN A 23 -30.26 7.04 -14.27
CA ASN A 23 -30.02 8.48 -14.19
C ASN A 23 -29.66 8.93 -12.77
N LEU A 24 -30.28 8.34 -11.73
CA LEU A 24 -29.95 8.61 -10.33
C LEU A 24 -28.53 8.12 -9.97
N ALA A 25 -28.12 6.97 -10.53
CA ALA A 25 -26.76 6.43 -10.37
C ALA A 25 -25.70 7.29 -11.05
N MET A 26 -26.01 7.92 -12.18
CA MET A 26 -25.10 8.84 -12.89
C MET A 26 -25.04 10.24 -12.26
N ALA A 27 -26.17 10.75 -11.72
CA ALA A 27 -26.25 12.12 -11.20
C ALA A 27 -25.67 12.28 -9.78
N ALA A 28 -25.66 11.22 -8.95
CA ALA A 28 -25.12 11.27 -7.59
C ALA A 28 -24.53 9.91 -7.16
N PRO A 29 -23.36 9.52 -7.71
CA PRO A 29 -22.77 8.20 -7.47
C PRO A 29 -22.57 7.89 -5.99
N GLU A 30 -22.19 8.86 -5.17
CA GLU A 30 -21.95 8.68 -3.73
C GLU A 30 -23.22 8.34 -2.94
N LYS A 31 -24.31 9.09 -3.16
CA LYS A 31 -25.59 8.87 -2.45
C LYS A 31 -26.31 7.61 -2.95
N ALA A 32 -26.24 7.34 -4.25
CA ALA A 32 -26.78 6.11 -4.84
C ALA A 32 -26.01 4.88 -4.32
N ALA A 33 -24.67 4.96 -4.22
CA ALA A 33 -23.85 3.89 -3.66
C ALA A 33 -24.15 3.63 -2.18
N LEU A 34 -24.37 4.67 -1.36
CA LEU A 34 -24.74 4.49 0.05
C LEU A 34 -26.11 3.82 0.23
N TRP A 35 -27.09 4.12 -0.63
CA TRP A 35 -28.44 3.60 -0.46
C TRP A 35 -28.66 2.23 -1.11
N PHE A 36 -28.13 2.03 -2.32
CA PHE A 36 -28.25 0.77 -3.06
C PHE A 36 -27.10 -0.21 -2.79
N GLY A 37 -25.96 0.27 -2.28
CA GLY A 37 -24.78 -0.53 -1.98
C GLY A 37 -25.07 -1.79 -1.17
N PRO A 38 -25.70 -1.71 0.02
CA PRO A 38 -25.95 -2.91 0.82
C PRO A 38 -26.89 -3.91 0.12
N GLY A 39 -27.90 -3.44 -0.62
CA GLY A 39 -28.81 -4.30 -1.37
C GLY A 39 -28.13 -5.00 -2.54
N LEU A 40 -27.30 -4.26 -3.28
CA LEU A 40 -26.55 -4.79 -4.42
C LEU A 40 -25.47 -5.79 -3.97
N ILE A 41 -24.80 -5.54 -2.85
CA ILE A 41 -23.83 -6.47 -2.26
C ILE A 41 -24.54 -7.75 -1.79
N ALA A 42 -25.71 -7.65 -1.15
CA ALA A 42 -26.49 -8.82 -0.75
C ALA A 42 -26.94 -9.64 -1.97
N PHE A 43 -27.44 -8.99 -3.01
CA PHE A 43 -27.80 -9.63 -4.27
C PHE A 43 -26.58 -10.29 -4.95
N ALA A 44 -25.45 -9.58 -5.04
CA ALA A 44 -24.22 -10.12 -5.58
C ALA A 44 -23.72 -11.33 -4.80
N ARG A 45 -23.91 -11.36 -3.47
CA ARG A 45 -23.55 -12.50 -2.62
C ARG A 45 -24.46 -13.71 -2.86
N VAL A 46 -25.74 -13.49 -3.13
CA VAL A 46 -26.70 -14.55 -3.50
C VAL A 46 -26.43 -15.08 -4.91
N CYS A 47 -26.10 -14.19 -5.85
CA CYS A 47 -25.73 -14.57 -7.23
C CYS A 47 -24.29 -15.09 -7.34
N GLY A 48 -23.44 -14.88 -6.34
CA GLY A 48 -22.06 -15.34 -6.28
C GLY A 48 -21.85 -16.83 -6.61
N PRO A 49 -22.58 -17.78 -6.00
CA PRO A 49 -22.45 -19.19 -6.37
C PRO A 49 -22.80 -19.46 -7.84
N VAL A 50 -23.74 -18.72 -8.42
CA VAL A 50 -24.13 -18.86 -9.84
C VAL A 50 -23.03 -18.34 -10.76
N THR A 51 -22.46 -17.17 -10.43
CA THR A 51 -21.37 -16.59 -11.23
C THR A 51 -20.10 -17.44 -11.16
N VAL A 52 -19.77 -18.00 -9.98
CA VAL A 52 -18.65 -18.94 -9.82
C VAL A 52 -18.86 -20.22 -10.61
N PHE A 53 -20.08 -20.78 -10.59
CA PHE A 53 -20.42 -21.96 -11.38
C PHE A 53 -20.27 -21.67 -12.88
N LEU A 54 -20.82 -20.55 -13.36
CA LEU A 54 -20.75 -20.17 -14.77
C LEU A 54 -19.30 -19.91 -15.21
N ALA A 55 -18.49 -19.26 -14.36
CA ALA A 55 -17.06 -19.07 -14.60
C ALA A 55 -16.29 -20.39 -14.63
N ALA A 56 -16.65 -21.36 -13.78
CA ALA A 56 -16.08 -22.71 -13.82
C ALA A 56 -16.44 -23.45 -15.10
N CYS A 57 -17.68 -23.34 -15.57
CA CYS A 57 -18.09 -23.86 -16.87
C CYS A 57 -17.31 -23.21 -18.02
N ALA A 58 -17.16 -21.89 -18.01
CA ALA A 58 -16.38 -21.16 -19.01
C ALA A 58 -14.91 -21.62 -19.04
N ARG A 59 -14.26 -21.74 -17.88
CA ARG A 59 -12.89 -22.28 -17.77
C ARG A 59 -12.78 -23.71 -18.27
N LEU A 60 -13.77 -24.57 -18.00
CA LEU A 60 -13.80 -25.94 -18.50
C LEU A 60 -13.87 -25.97 -20.02
N VAL A 61 -14.73 -25.15 -20.62
CA VAL A 61 -14.87 -25.02 -22.07
C VAL A 61 -13.58 -24.50 -22.69
N LEU A 62 -13.01 -23.41 -22.18
CA LEU A 62 -11.74 -22.86 -22.67
C LEU A 62 -10.59 -23.88 -22.60
N ARG A 63 -10.55 -24.68 -21.53
CA ARG A 63 -9.57 -25.76 -21.37
C ARG A 63 -9.73 -26.88 -22.40
N VAL A 64 -10.97 -27.21 -22.79
CA VAL A 64 -11.25 -28.16 -23.88
C VAL A 64 -10.74 -27.63 -25.22
N PHE A 65 -10.85 -26.33 -25.46
CA PHE A 65 -10.37 -25.67 -26.67
C PHE A 65 -8.88 -25.25 -26.61
N ARG A 66 -8.14 -25.59 -25.55
CA ARG A 66 -6.73 -25.20 -25.33
C ARG A 66 -6.48 -23.69 -25.46
N VAL A 67 -7.44 -22.87 -25.03
CA VAL A 67 -7.26 -21.41 -24.93
C VAL A 67 -6.90 -21.09 -23.48
N GLU A 68 -5.78 -20.40 -23.25
CA GLU A 68 -5.40 -19.90 -21.92
C GLU A 68 -6.52 -18.97 -21.40
N PRO A 69 -7.15 -19.27 -20.24
CA PRO A 69 -8.07 -18.35 -19.61
C PRO A 69 -7.30 -17.10 -19.16
N LYS A 70 -7.64 -15.93 -19.71
CA LYS A 70 -7.24 -14.66 -19.11
C LYS A 70 -8.20 -14.38 -17.95
N ASP A 71 -7.76 -14.59 -16.73
CA ASP A 71 -8.48 -14.14 -15.55
C ASP A 71 -8.32 -12.62 -15.46
N GLU A 72 -9.24 -11.86 -16.08
CA GLU A 72 -9.30 -10.38 -16.03
C GLU A 72 -9.89 -9.85 -14.71
N VAL A 73 -9.97 -10.70 -13.67
CA VAL A 73 -10.68 -10.38 -12.43
C VAL A 73 -9.72 -10.51 -11.25
N GLU A 74 -8.78 -9.57 -11.14
CA GLU A 74 -8.30 -8.99 -9.88
C GLU A 74 -7.28 -7.88 -10.19
N ALA A 75 -7.52 -6.69 -9.62
CA ALA A 75 -6.86 -5.40 -9.88
C ALA A 75 -7.18 -4.77 -11.25
N VAL A 76 -8.25 -3.96 -11.29
CA VAL A 76 -8.66 -3.17 -12.47
C VAL A 76 -7.55 -2.21 -12.94
N PHE A 77 -6.52 -1.97 -12.11
CA PHE A 77 -5.32 -1.25 -12.52
C PHE A 77 -4.09 -1.93 -11.91
N THR A 78 -3.16 -2.30 -12.78
CA THR A 78 -1.78 -2.65 -12.37
C THR A 78 -1.07 -1.40 -11.84
N SER A 79 -0.03 -1.56 -11.01
CA SER A 79 0.74 -0.43 -10.47
C SER A 79 1.19 0.54 -11.56
N ASP A 80 1.62 -0.02 -12.71
CA ASP A 80 2.08 0.71 -13.88
C ASP A 80 0.97 1.56 -14.53
N GLN A 81 -0.24 1.01 -14.64
CA GLN A 81 -1.41 1.74 -15.13
C GLN A 81 -1.84 2.84 -14.17
N LEU A 82 -1.64 2.64 -12.86
CA LEU A 82 -1.94 3.64 -11.86
C LEU A 82 -0.95 4.81 -11.93
N SER A 83 0.34 4.54 -12.17
CA SER A 83 1.36 5.56 -12.45
C SER A 83 0.97 6.44 -13.63
N HIS A 84 0.57 5.82 -14.75
CA HIS A 84 0.16 6.54 -15.96
C HIS A 84 -1.10 7.39 -15.74
N LEU A 85 -2.06 6.91 -14.94
CA LEU A 85 -3.24 7.69 -14.59
C LEU A 85 -2.90 8.94 -13.75
N VAL A 86 -1.93 8.84 -12.85
CA VAL A 86 -1.45 9.97 -12.03
C VAL A 86 -0.74 11.00 -12.91
N GLU A 87 0.10 10.54 -13.84
CA GLU A 87 0.81 11.39 -14.79
C GLU A 87 -0.18 12.15 -15.71
N ASP A 88 -1.17 11.44 -16.27
CA ASP A 88 -2.22 12.03 -17.11
C ASP A 88 -3.07 13.06 -16.34
N ALA A 89 -3.41 12.77 -15.07
CA ALA A 89 -4.16 13.69 -14.21
C ALA A 89 -3.35 14.96 -13.85
N GLY A 90 -2.04 14.81 -13.67
CA GLY A 90 -1.09 15.92 -13.52
C GLY A 90 -1.02 16.80 -14.77
N GLN A 91 -0.83 16.20 -15.95
CA GLN A 91 -0.80 16.92 -17.23
C GLN A 91 -2.12 17.62 -17.55
N ALA A 92 -3.25 17.05 -17.13
CA ALA A 92 -4.58 17.66 -17.27
C ALA A 92 -4.84 18.81 -16.28
N GLY A 93 -3.90 19.09 -15.36
CA GLY A 93 -4.04 20.15 -14.35
C GLY A 93 -5.09 19.85 -13.27
N LEU A 94 -5.47 18.58 -13.12
CA LEU A 94 -6.41 18.12 -12.10
C LEU A 94 -5.71 17.83 -10.75
N LEU A 95 -4.38 17.73 -10.78
CA LEU A 95 -3.52 17.58 -9.61
C LEU A 95 -2.53 18.73 -9.54
N ASP A 96 -2.27 19.21 -8.32
CA ASP A 96 -1.19 20.13 -8.05
C ASP A 96 0.16 19.40 -8.13
N ALA A 97 1.23 20.09 -8.50
CA ALA A 97 2.55 19.49 -8.71
C ALA A 97 3.08 18.79 -7.45
N GLU A 98 2.86 19.39 -6.27
CA GLU A 98 3.26 18.80 -4.99
C GLU A 98 2.40 17.56 -4.62
N ALA A 99 1.16 17.51 -5.10
CA ALA A 99 0.28 16.36 -4.91
C ALA A 99 0.64 15.22 -5.86
N GLN A 100 1.03 15.53 -7.10
CA GLN A 100 1.49 14.57 -8.09
C GLN A 100 2.78 13.88 -7.62
N GLU A 101 3.81 14.65 -7.23
CA GLU A 101 5.10 14.12 -6.75
C GLU A 101 4.91 13.18 -5.56
N ARG A 102 4.07 13.56 -4.60
CA ARG A 102 3.73 12.71 -3.45
C ARG A 102 3.06 11.40 -3.83
N LEU A 103 2.21 11.43 -4.85
CA LEU A 103 1.43 10.26 -5.27
C LEU A 103 2.31 9.29 -6.07
N GLU A 104 3.20 9.82 -6.91
CA GLU A 104 4.26 9.08 -7.59
C GLU A 104 5.20 8.40 -6.59
N ASP A 105 5.73 9.15 -5.62
CA ASP A 105 6.58 8.61 -4.55
C ASP A 105 5.88 7.49 -3.75
N ALA A 106 4.59 7.66 -3.44
CA ALA A 106 3.81 6.67 -2.70
C ALA A 106 3.62 5.36 -3.49
N LEU A 107 3.47 5.44 -4.82
CA LEU A 107 3.35 4.29 -5.71
C LEU A 107 4.70 3.58 -5.90
N GLU A 108 5.80 4.32 -5.95
CA GLU A 108 7.15 3.75 -6.01
C GLU A 108 7.58 3.09 -4.69
N LEU A 109 7.15 3.61 -3.54
CA LEU A 109 7.46 3.01 -2.23
C LEU A 109 6.92 1.56 -2.08
N GLY A 110 5.83 1.23 -2.76
CA GLY A 110 5.27 -0.13 -2.77
C GLY A 110 6.04 -1.13 -3.64
N THR A 111 6.87 -0.64 -4.57
CA THR A 111 7.55 -1.45 -5.59
C THR A 111 9.06 -1.48 -5.44
N ARG A 112 9.68 -0.54 -4.70
CA ARG A 112 11.12 -0.56 -4.46
C ARG A 112 11.51 -1.72 -3.53
N PRO A 113 12.45 -2.59 -3.94
CA PRO A 113 12.95 -3.64 -3.07
C PRO A 113 13.72 -3.03 -1.90
N VAL A 114 13.54 -3.59 -0.69
CA VAL A 114 14.18 -3.11 0.56
C VAL A 114 15.71 -3.04 0.45
N THR A 115 16.30 -3.80 -0.49
CA THR A 115 17.73 -3.77 -0.82
C THR A 115 18.25 -2.40 -1.25
N ASP A 116 17.43 -1.55 -1.84
CA ASP A 116 17.88 -0.24 -2.35
C ASP A 116 17.98 0.83 -1.26
N VAL A 117 17.50 0.53 -0.05
CA VAL A 117 17.51 1.42 1.13
C VAL A 117 18.47 0.90 2.21
N LEU A 118 18.99 -0.31 2.07
CA LEU A 118 19.94 -0.90 3.02
C LEU A 118 21.34 -0.35 2.79
N LEU A 119 21.94 0.20 3.86
CA LEU A 119 23.37 0.50 3.88
C LEU A 119 24.17 -0.80 3.90
N ASP A 120 25.15 -0.91 3.01
CA ASP A 120 26.12 -2.00 3.04
C ASP A 120 26.82 -2.06 4.41
N ARG A 121 27.12 -3.27 4.88
CA ARG A 121 27.79 -3.46 6.19
C ARG A 121 29.13 -2.72 6.29
N SER A 122 29.79 -2.49 5.17
CA SER A 122 31.07 -1.75 5.08
C SER A 122 30.91 -0.23 5.19
N GLN A 123 29.69 0.29 5.01
CA GLN A 123 29.38 1.72 5.13
C GLN A 123 28.84 2.09 6.51
N LEU A 124 28.59 1.09 7.37
CA LEU A 124 28.12 1.32 8.74
C LEU A 124 29.26 1.85 9.61
N VAL A 125 28.99 2.97 10.30
CA VAL A 125 29.86 3.46 11.37
C VAL A 125 29.54 2.66 12.64
N THR A 126 30.42 1.73 12.98
CA THR A 126 30.24 0.82 14.12
C THR A 126 31.14 1.18 15.30
N VAL A 127 30.73 0.79 16.51
CA VAL A 127 31.51 0.98 17.75
C VAL A 127 31.84 -0.36 18.41
N ASP A 128 32.96 -0.40 19.14
CA ASP A 128 33.40 -1.56 19.90
C ASP A 128 32.63 -1.71 21.23
N PRO A 129 32.45 -2.92 21.79
CA PRO A 129 31.89 -3.15 23.12
C PRO A 129 32.49 -2.31 24.26
N ALA A 130 33.77 -1.93 24.15
CA ALA A 130 34.46 -1.11 25.15
C ALA A 130 34.33 0.41 24.89
N VAL A 131 33.47 0.84 23.96
CA VAL A 131 33.29 2.26 23.61
C VAL A 131 32.86 3.09 24.83
N THR A 132 33.43 4.28 24.95
CA THR A 132 33.11 5.24 26.01
C THR A 132 32.03 6.24 25.57
N PRO A 133 31.26 6.82 26.51
CA PRO A 133 30.29 7.86 26.24
C PRO A 133 30.86 9.02 25.41
N ARG A 134 32.03 9.52 25.82
CA ARG A 134 32.75 10.59 25.14
C ARG A 134 33.01 10.26 23.67
N ARG A 135 33.39 9.01 23.38
CA ARG A 135 33.67 8.58 22.02
C ARG A 135 32.42 8.54 21.15
N ILE A 136 31.27 8.20 21.73
CA ILE A 136 29.99 8.22 21.01
C ILE A 136 29.57 9.66 20.68
N GLU A 137 29.74 10.59 21.62
CA GLU A 137 29.46 12.01 21.37
C GLU A 137 30.36 12.58 20.25
N GLU A 138 31.66 12.30 20.31
CA GLU A 138 32.61 12.69 19.25
C GLU A 138 32.18 12.12 17.88
N LEU A 139 31.77 10.85 17.83
CA LEU A 139 31.30 10.21 16.61
C LEU A 139 29.98 10.81 16.11
N THR A 140 29.05 11.15 17.00
CA THR A 140 27.81 11.86 16.63
C THR A 140 28.10 13.21 16.00
N VAL A 141 29.02 13.99 16.58
CA VAL A 141 29.40 15.30 16.01
C VAL A 141 30.12 15.14 14.66
N ALA A 142 30.98 14.14 14.53
CA ALA A 142 31.76 13.92 13.30
C ALA A 142 30.93 13.34 12.14
N THR A 143 29.96 12.48 12.43
CA THR A 143 29.22 11.72 11.41
C THR A 143 27.78 12.18 11.22
N GLY A 144 27.20 12.89 12.20
CA GLY A 144 25.79 13.28 12.19
C GLY A 144 24.81 12.13 12.54
N TYR A 145 25.29 10.92 12.82
CA TYR A 145 24.44 9.79 13.17
C TYR A 145 24.06 9.76 14.65
N SER A 146 22.82 9.36 14.93
CA SER A 146 22.30 9.20 16.30
C SER A 146 22.41 7.76 16.83
N ARG A 147 22.59 6.77 15.95
CA ARG A 147 22.59 5.33 16.29
C ARG A 147 23.84 4.66 15.75
N PHE A 148 24.54 3.93 16.61
CA PHE A 148 25.76 3.22 16.26
C PHE A 148 25.63 1.74 16.59
N PRO A 149 25.72 0.84 15.60
CA PRO A 149 25.77 -0.60 15.84
C PRO A 149 27.02 -0.97 16.67
N VAL A 150 26.84 -1.84 17.66
CA VAL A 150 27.94 -2.40 18.46
C VAL A 150 28.44 -3.67 17.79
N LEU A 151 29.70 -3.66 17.34
CA LEU A 151 30.33 -4.76 16.63
C LEU A 151 31.24 -5.55 17.58
N GLY A 152 30.85 -6.78 17.91
CA GLY A 152 31.63 -7.65 18.79
C GLY A 152 32.76 -8.40 18.09
N ALA A 153 33.53 -9.13 18.89
CA ALA A 153 34.59 -10.01 18.38
C ALA A 153 34.02 -11.02 17.38
N GLY A 154 34.61 -11.09 16.18
CA GLY A 154 34.15 -11.96 15.09
C GLY A 154 33.16 -11.33 14.11
N GLY A 155 32.91 -10.02 14.17
CA GLY A 155 32.08 -9.31 13.19
C GLY A 155 30.58 -9.47 13.39
N VAL A 156 30.16 -9.89 14.59
CA VAL A 156 28.75 -10.08 14.96
C VAL A 156 28.21 -8.80 15.61
N PHE A 157 27.06 -8.32 15.12
CA PHE A 157 26.35 -7.20 15.74
C PHE A 157 25.65 -7.65 17.02
N MET A 158 26.01 -7.04 18.14
CA MET A 158 25.44 -7.37 19.46
C MET A 158 24.23 -6.50 19.81
N GLY A 159 24.06 -5.37 19.11
CA GLY A 159 22.99 -4.40 19.31
C GLY A 159 23.34 -3.05 18.71
N TYR A 160 22.65 -1.99 19.12
CA TYR A 160 23.04 -0.61 18.81
C TYR A 160 22.94 0.29 20.04
N LEU A 161 23.74 1.35 20.03
CA LEU A 161 23.74 2.41 21.02
C LEU A 161 23.13 3.67 20.42
N HIS A 162 22.29 4.35 21.19
CA HIS A 162 21.74 5.64 20.82
C HIS A 162 22.42 6.74 21.62
N VAL A 163 22.82 7.83 20.96
CA VAL A 163 23.55 8.93 21.61
C VAL A 163 22.80 9.48 22.84
N LYS A 164 21.48 9.67 22.74
CA LYS A 164 20.63 10.12 23.86
C LYS A 164 20.80 9.33 25.16
N ASP A 165 21.01 8.02 25.09
CA ASP A 165 21.06 7.15 26.28
C ASP A 165 22.41 7.22 26.99
N VAL A 166 23.37 7.87 26.35
CA VAL A 166 24.76 8.01 26.78
C VAL A 166 25.00 9.40 27.39
N LEU A 167 24.16 10.39 27.04
CA LEU A 167 24.23 11.76 27.57
C LEU A 167 23.94 11.83 29.09
N ASP A 168 23.18 10.87 29.62
CA ASP A 168 22.80 10.82 31.05
C ASP A 168 23.86 10.11 31.92
N LEU A 169 25.04 9.78 31.39
CA LEU A 169 26.08 9.06 32.12
C LEU A 169 27.09 10.01 32.78
N ASP A 170 27.23 9.90 34.11
CA ASP A 170 28.15 10.72 34.91
C ASP A 170 29.64 10.38 34.70
N GLU A 171 29.96 9.21 34.13
CA GLU A 171 31.33 8.72 33.91
C GLU A 171 31.69 8.65 32.41
N PRO A 172 32.16 9.74 31.78
CA PRO A 172 32.31 9.84 30.33
C PRO A 172 33.45 8.98 29.74
N ASP A 173 34.39 8.55 30.58
CA ASP A 173 35.57 7.76 30.19
C ASP A 173 35.41 6.26 30.50
N ARG A 174 34.30 5.85 31.13
CA ARG A 174 34.01 4.44 31.42
C ARG A 174 33.24 3.81 30.26
N ALA A 175 33.55 2.56 29.93
CA ALA A 175 32.82 1.83 28.89
C ALA A 175 31.30 1.84 29.14
N VAL A 176 30.51 2.08 28.08
CA VAL A 176 29.05 2.16 28.17
C VAL A 176 28.49 0.82 28.67
N PRO A 177 27.68 0.79 29.74
CA PRO A 177 27.15 -0.44 30.29
C PRO A 177 26.19 -1.12 29.31
N GLN A 178 26.30 -2.44 29.17
CA GLN A 178 25.52 -3.25 28.21
C GLN A 178 23.99 -3.13 28.37
N ARG A 179 23.51 -2.70 29.54
CA ARG A 179 22.07 -2.44 29.79
C ARG A 179 21.48 -1.33 28.91
N LEU A 180 22.31 -0.46 28.35
CA LEU A 180 21.90 0.64 27.48
C LEU A 180 21.91 0.24 25.99
N TRP A 181 22.30 -1.00 25.68
CA TRP A 181 22.33 -1.49 24.31
C TRP A 181 20.93 -1.88 23.88
N HIS A 182 20.46 -1.29 22.80
CA HIS A 182 19.17 -1.65 22.21
C HIS A 182 19.33 -2.87 21.30
N ARG A 183 18.32 -3.75 21.34
CA ARG A 183 18.27 -4.94 20.51
C ARG A 183 17.98 -4.54 19.06
N MET A 184 18.79 -5.03 18.13
CA MET A 184 18.43 -4.98 16.70
C MET A 184 17.36 -6.05 16.45
N ILE A 185 16.21 -5.64 15.94
CA ILE A 185 15.20 -6.57 15.45
C ILE A 185 15.72 -7.05 14.09
N THR A 186 16.08 -8.34 14.01
CA THR A 186 16.47 -9.01 12.76
C THR A 186 15.23 -9.60 12.11
#